data_AF-A0A1V5LYM5-F1
#
_entry.id   AF-A0A1V5LYM5-F1
#
_cell.length_a   1.000
_cell.length_b   1.000
_cell.length_c   1.000
_cell.angle_alpha   90.00
_cell.angle_beta   90.00
_cell.angle_gamma   90.00
#
_symmetry.space_group_name_H-M   'P 1'
#
loop_
_entity.id
_entity.type
_entity.pdbx_description
1 polymer ?
#
loop_
_entity_poly.entity_id
_entity_poly.type
_entity_poly.pdbx_seq_one_letter_code
_entity_poly.pdbx_strand_id
1 'polypeptide(L)'
;MSWQRVLWREWRATGDAEFAGRLFRVLGSEPAGVLATLTLLPIGAVLGALLAALVWLIYLNAPAWRMPWMWQFYHDTLFDLMEQGALTGAAVMLLTRLLAWSRFTTTWWLNSLLAWPLTHVRLFVDFFRFLWFLVTTTFHLALLCFPVGAGVAVVGMMMSGWLNDPTKTMPTRYGLVALAALLLFAFLVADIVNAIKKKRLSWAMFALMCGLIGAAPIYLKWGERALYPYAAVVLLGIECAVWLHALIAGSYRNRIYDRRGLWWWWWPRPKPPAVETAMREAARAHPPAKEAWGKTMEELDARKAVPLTVSPLLSAIGHPLWSERFASRQLLIHLGGPAMEPLAQRLTDRAQRREIRRLLAAVSHDTCRRLGHDAARLLCPNCQTKCVARQAAGFRYYGCRTCGQSRDFLDGEVVLMLDSLMPDARQRTPSAILVNWLRDNTLIDYDRIVIAHASEFEVERFGMLMGNDADDYRTERRKRIPVLVACPLEENALRVLRSIFGQVSMVDQRGVRDGA
;
A
#
# COMPACT_ATOMS: atom_id res chain seq x y z
N MET A 1 -15.82 2.04 3.91
CA MET A 1 -15.05 1.87 2.65
C MET A 1 -15.44 0.53 2.07
N SER A 2 -15.63 0.37 0.75
CA SER A 2 -15.88 -0.96 0.18
C SER A 2 -14.65 -1.86 0.37
N TRP A 3 -14.87 -3.14 0.68
CA TRP A 3 -13.81 -4.14 0.81
C TRP A 3 -12.88 -4.16 -0.42
N GLN A 4 -13.43 -3.96 -1.62
CA GLN A 4 -12.68 -3.89 -2.89
C GLN A 4 -11.55 -2.86 -2.82
N ARG A 5 -11.84 -1.66 -2.31
CA ARG A 5 -10.86 -0.58 -2.20
C ARG A 5 -9.72 -0.97 -1.26
N VAL A 6 -10.03 -1.66 -0.17
CA VAL A 6 -9.02 -2.15 0.78
C VAL A 6 -8.16 -3.23 0.11
N LEU A 7 -8.78 -4.20 -0.55
CA LEU A 7 -8.07 -5.32 -1.17
C LEU A 7 -7.24 -4.90 -2.40
N TRP A 8 -7.69 -3.92 -3.20
CA TRP A 8 -6.88 -3.33 -4.28
C TRP A 8 -5.62 -2.66 -3.73
N ARG A 9 -5.74 -1.90 -2.63
CA ARG A 9 -4.58 -1.27 -1.98
C ARG A 9 -3.62 -2.32 -1.42
N GLU A 10 -4.14 -3.41 -0.86
CA GLU A 10 -3.32 -4.52 -0.37
C GLU A 10 -2.63 -5.28 -1.49
N TRP A 11 -3.35 -5.61 -2.58
CA TRP A 11 -2.79 -6.25 -3.78
C TRP A 11 -1.60 -5.47 -4.33
N ARG A 12 -1.72 -4.15 -4.33
CA ARG A 12 -0.69 -3.23 -4.82
C ARG A 12 0.54 -3.16 -3.91
N ALA A 13 0.35 -3.29 -2.60
CA ALA A 13 1.40 -3.05 -1.61
C ALA A 13 2.03 -4.32 -1.02
N THR A 14 1.38 -5.48 -1.18
CA THR A 14 1.91 -6.75 -0.71
C THR A 14 3.13 -7.18 -1.55
N GLY A 15 4.21 -7.57 -0.86
CA GLY A 15 5.38 -8.19 -1.48
C GLY A 15 5.22 -9.71 -1.67
N ASP A 16 4.07 -10.26 -1.28
CA ASP A 16 3.77 -11.68 -1.35
C ASP A 16 3.10 -12.00 -2.70
N ALA A 17 3.88 -12.54 -3.65
CA ALA A 17 3.40 -12.79 -5.00
C ALA A 17 2.22 -13.76 -5.05
N GLU A 18 2.21 -14.80 -4.21
CA GLU A 18 1.12 -15.78 -4.17
C GLU A 18 -0.18 -15.13 -3.65
N PHE A 19 -0.09 -14.42 -2.51
CA PHE A 19 -1.24 -13.71 -1.96
C PHE A 19 -1.78 -12.68 -2.95
N ALA A 20 -0.88 -11.96 -3.63
CA ALA A 20 -1.29 -10.98 -4.63
C ALA A 20 -1.94 -11.62 -5.87
N GLY A 21 -1.50 -12.80 -6.30
CA GLY A 21 -2.16 -13.57 -7.34
C GLY A 21 -3.59 -13.98 -6.96
N ARG A 22 -3.81 -14.34 -5.69
CA ARG A 22 -5.15 -14.65 -5.16
C ARG A 22 -6.05 -13.41 -5.06
N LEU A 23 -5.52 -12.31 -4.53
CA LEU A 23 -6.24 -11.03 -4.50
C LEU A 23 -6.66 -10.60 -5.91
N PHE A 24 -5.76 -10.72 -6.90
CA PHE A 24 -6.07 -10.38 -8.28
C PHE A 24 -7.20 -11.23 -8.86
N ARG A 25 -7.17 -12.56 -8.65
CA ARG A 25 -8.23 -13.46 -9.14
C ARG A 25 -9.60 -13.13 -8.54
N VAL A 26 -9.66 -12.82 -7.25
CA VAL A 26 -10.92 -12.43 -6.62
C VAL A 26 -11.39 -11.07 -7.11
N LEU A 27 -10.51 -10.07 -7.17
CA LEU A 27 -10.84 -8.73 -7.65
C LEU A 27 -11.21 -8.70 -9.14
N GLY A 28 -10.62 -9.57 -9.95
CA GLY A 28 -10.87 -9.68 -11.39
C GLY A 28 -12.08 -10.53 -11.76
N SER A 29 -12.61 -11.34 -10.84
CA SER A 29 -13.84 -12.12 -11.06
C SER A 29 -15.11 -11.29 -10.86
N GLU A 30 -14.98 -10.11 -10.25
CA GLU A 30 -16.07 -9.14 -10.25
C GLU A 30 -16.18 -8.44 -11.61
N PRO A 31 -17.39 -8.11 -12.06
CA PRO A 31 -17.56 -7.25 -13.21
C PRO A 31 -16.83 -5.93 -12.90
N ALA A 32 -15.73 -5.66 -13.61
CA ALA A 32 -14.89 -4.49 -13.41
C ALA A 32 -15.79 -3.27 -13.24
N GLY A 33 -15.81 -2.59 -12.08
CA GLY A 33 -16.76 -1.49 -11.84
C GLY A 33 -16.69 -0.42 -12.94
N VAL A 34 -17.74 0.40 -13.09
CA VAL A 34 -17.83 1.44 -14.14
C VAL A 34 -16.53 2.25 -14.27
N LEU A 35 -15.86 2.55 -13.15
CA LEU A 35 -14.58 3.25 -13.14
C LEU A 35 -13.46 2.49 -13.87
N ALA A 36 -13.35 1.18 -13.68
CA ALA A 36 -12.38 0.35 -14.40
C ALA A 36 -12.73 0.24 -15.89
N THR A 37 -14.02 0.28 -16.24
CA THR A 37 -14.47 0.43 -17.64
C THR A 37 -13.96 1.72 -18.25
N LEU A 38 -14.17 2.82 -17.54
CA LEU A 38 -13.75 4.14 -17.97
C LEU A 38 -12.23 4.22 -18.10
N THR A 39 -11.45 3.48 -17.31
CA THR A 39 -9.98 3.43 -17.49
C THR A 39 -9.53 2.63 -18.72
N LEU A 40 -10.35 1.71 -19.23
CA LEU A 40 -10.03 0.95 -20.46
C LEU A 40 -10.37 1.76 -21.72
N LEU A 41 -11.26 2.75 -21.65
CA LEU A 41 -11.61 3.60 -22.78
C LEU A 41 -10.41 4.41 -23.32
N PRO A 42 -9.60 5.10 -22.48
CA PRO A 42 -8.37 5.75 -22.94
C PRO A 42 -7.40 4.78 -23.59
N ILE A 43 -7.24 3.57 -23.03
CA ILE A 43 -6.35 2.55 -23.60
C ILE A 43 -6.86 2.09 -24.97
N GLY A 44 -8.16 1.83 -25.10
CA GLY A 44 -8.79 1.52 -26.37
C GLY A 44 -8.62 2.63 -27.39
N ALA A 45 -8.82 3.88 -26.98
CA ALA A 45 -8.66 5.06 -27.81
C ALA A 45 -7.23 5.20 -28.33
N VAL A 46 -6.26 5.09 -27.43
CA VAL A 46 -4.84 5.12 -27.76
C VAL A 46 -4.48 4.02 -28.76
N LEU A 47 -4.88 2.77 -28.51
CA LEU A 47 -4.56 1.64 -29.39
C LEU A 47 -5.23 1.79 -30.77
N GLY A 48 -6.47 2.29 -30.80
CA GLY A 48 -7.18 2.56 -32.05
C GLY A 48 -6.53 3.67 -32.87
N ALA A 49 -6.10 4.76 -32.23
CA ALA A 49 -5.34 5.83 -32.90
C ALA A 49 -4.01 5.33 -33.47
N LEU A 50 -3.27 4.51 -32.71
CA LEU A 50 -2.00 3.93 -33.16
C LEU A 50 -2.21 2.98 -34.35
N LEU A 51 -3.27 2.17 -34.34
CA LEU A 51 -3.61 1.29 -35.45
C LEU A 51 -3.97 2.09 -36.71
N ALA A 52 -4.77 3.15 -36.57
CA ALA A 52 -5.09 4.07 -37.66
C ALA A 52 -3.84 4.71 -38.25
N ALA A 53 -2.93 5.22 -37.41
CA ALA A 53 -1.66 5.78 -37.86
C ALA A 53 -0.81 4.74 -38.61
N LEU A 54 -0.80 3.49 -38.15
CA LEU A 54 -0.08 2.40 -38.82
C LEU A 54 -0.70 2.08 -40.20
N VAL A 55 -2.03 2.01 -40.30
CA VAL A 55 -2.74 1.79 -41.57
C VAL A 55 -2.42 2.91 -42.56
N TRP A 56 -2.40 4.16 -42.09
CA TRP A 56 -2.02 5.31 -42.91
C TRP A 56 -0.56 5.24 -43.38
N LEU A 57 0.37 4.85 -42.51
CA LEU A 57 1.79 4.67 -42.88
C LEU A 57 1.97 3.56 -43.92
N ILE A 58 1.20 2.48 -43.84
CA ILE A 58 1.18 1.43 -44.86
C ILE A 58 0.64 1.97 -46.18
N TYR A 59 -0.44 2.76 -46.11
CA TYR A 59 -1.08 3.36 -47.27
C TYR A 59 -0.16 4.37 -48.00
N LEU A 60 0.60 5.18 -47.27
CA LEU A 60 1.59 6.11 -47.83
C LEU A 60 2.76 5.44 -48.56
N ASN A 61 3.06 4.18 -48.26
CA ASN A 61 4.10 3.44 -48.97
C ASN A 61 3.66 2.95 -50.37
N ALA A 62 2.43 3.24 -50.79
CA ALA A 62 1.99 2.96 -52.14
C ALA A 62 2.76 3.86 -53.17
N PRO A 63 3.14 3.34 -54.36
CA PRO A 63 4.01 4.07 -55.30
C PRO A 63 3.44 5.37 -55.89
N ALA A 64 2.13 5.56 -55.87
CA ALA A 64 1.42 6.67 -56.51
C ALA A 64 1.51 8.04 -55.79
N TRP A 65 2.23 8.15 -54.66
CA TRP A 65 1.98 9.20 -53.65
C TRP A 65 3.12 10.24 -53.50
N ARG A 66 4.03 10.37 -54.48
CA ARG A 66 5.23 11.23 -54.38
C ARG A 66 5.04 12.73 -54.69
N MET A 67 3.82 13.26 -54.69
CA MET A 67 3.58 14.67 -55.05
C MET A 67 3.64 15.59 -53.80
N PRO A 68 4.53 16.61 -53.76
CA PRO A 68 4.76 17.46 -52.58
C PRO A 68 3.55 18.28 -52.12
N TRP A 69 2.65 18.66 -53.03
CA TRP A 69 1.48 19.49 -52.72
C TRP A 69 0.36 18.74 -51.99
N MET A 70 0.39 17.39 -51.97
CA MET A 70 -0.57 16.60 -51.20
C MET A 70 -0.21 16.50 -49.70
N TRP A 71 0.96 16.98 -49.28
CA TRP A 71 1.44 16.89 -47.89
C TRP A 71 0.52 17.54 -46.86
N GLN A 72 -0.11 18.66 -47.22
CA GLN A 72 -1.02 19.37 -46.32
C GLN A 72 -2.36 18.63 -46.16
N PHE A 73 -2.90 18.08 -47.26
CA PHE A 73 -4.06 17.20 -47.24
C PHE A 73 -3.79 15.93 -46.40
N TYR A 74 -2.56 15.39 -46.45
CA TYR A 74 -2.17 14.20 -45.69
C TYR A 74 -2.12 14.42 -44.17
N HIS A 75 -1.73 15.60 -43.71
CA HIS A 75 -1.72 15.92 -42.28
C HIS A 75 -3.13 15.94 -41.68
N ASP A 76 -4.05 16.61 -42.37
CA ASP A 76 -5.44 16.69 -41.92
C ASP A 76 -6.10 15.30 -41.96
N THR A 77 -5.85 14.53 -43.02
CA THR A 77 -6.39 13.16 -43.15
C THR A 77 -5.82 12.20 -42.10
N LEU A 78 -4.54 12.33 -41.71
CA LEU A 78 -3.96 11.50 -40.65
C LEU A 78 -4.61 11.80 -39.29
N PHE A 79 -4.83 13.08 -38.99
CA PHE A 79 -5.43 13.48 -37.73
C PHE A 79 -6.87 12.95 -37.61
N ASP A 80 -7.67 13.13 -38.67
CA ASP A 80 -9.03 12.60 -38.75
C ASP A 80 -9.05 11.07 -38.62
N LEU A 81 -8.11 10.38 -39.27
CA LEU A 81 -8.01 8.92 -39.17
C LEU A 81 -7.60 8.46 -37.77
N MET A 82 -6.67 9.17 -37.11
CA MET A 82 -6.28 8.86 -35.73
C MET A 82 -7.42 9.13 -34.73
N GLU A 83 -8.20 10.19 -34.93
CA GLU A 83 -9.40 10.47 -34.13
C GLU A 83 -10.47 9.40 -34.32
N GLN A 84 -10.79 9.03 -35.56
CA GLN A 84 -11.70 7.94 -35.87
C GLN A 84 -11.20 6.60 -35.33
N GLY A 85 -9.88 6.36 -35.43
CA GLY A 85 -9.21 5.22 -34.82
C GLY A 85 -9.41 5.20 -33.32
N ALA A 86 -9.22 6.34 -32.64
CA ALA A 86 -9.44 6.46 -31.20
C ALA A 86 -10.89 6.19 -30.80
N LEU A 87 -11.84 6.80 -31.49
CA LEU A 87 -13.26 6.58 -31.22
C LEU A 87 -13.65 5.13 -31.46
N THR A 88 -13.15 4.52 -32.54
CA THR A 88 -13.39 3.11 -32.87
C THR A 88 -12.76 2.19 -31.82
N GLY A 89 -11.52 2.43 -31.40
CA GLY A 89 -10.84 1.65 -30.38
C GLY A 89 -11.53 1.73 -29.02
N ALA A 90 -11.98 2.93 -28.62
CA ALA A 90 -12.79 3.12 -27.42
C ALA A 90 -14.15 2.40 -27.52
N ALA A 91 -14.83 2.53 -28.67
CA ALA A 91 -16.11 1.88 -28.93
C ALA A 91 -15.98 0.34 -28.92
N VAL A 92 -14.92 -0.23 -29.50
CA VAL A 92 -14.63 -1.67 -29.46
C VAL A 92 -14.40 -2.14 -28.03
N MET A 93 -13.68 -1.38 -27.21
CA MET A 93 -13.51 -1.71 -25.78
C MET A 93 -14.82 -1.62 -24.99
N LEU A 94 -15.71 -0.70 -25.34
CA LEU A 94 -17.04 -0.59 -24.75
C LEU A 94 -17.96 -1.76 -25.20
N LEU A 95 -17.96 -2.08 -26.49
CA LEU A 95 -18.77 -3.14 -27.11
C LEU A 95 -18.35 -4.54 -26.66
N THR A 96 -17.05 -4.84 -26.62
CA THR A 96 -16.52 -6.12 -26.11
C THR A 96 -16.93 -6.39 -24.66
N ARG A 97 -17.20 -5.34 -23.90
CA ARG A 97 -17.75 -5.43 -22.56
C ARG A 97 -19.26 -5.62 -22.53
N LEU A 98 -20.00 -4.81 -23.29
CA LEU A 98 -21.47 -4.88 -23.37
C LEU A 98 -21.97 -6.25 -23.85
N LEU A 99 -21.26 -6.87 -24.78
CA LEU A 99 -21.64 -8.16 -25.38
C LEU A 99 -21.38 -9.37 -24.46
N ALA A 100 -21.17 -9.16 -23.16
CA ALA A 100 -20.70 -10.18 -22.19
C ALA A 100 -19.41 -10.92 -22.63
N TRP A 101 -18.80 -10.49 -23.74
CA TRP A 101 -17.61 -11.10 -24.30
C TRP A 101 -16.45 -10.94 -23.33
N SER A 102 -16.43 -9.91 -22.46
CA SER A 102 -15.45 -9.75 -21.38
C SER A 102 -15.31 -10.96 -20.43
N ARG A 103 -16.35 -11.73 -20.12
CA ARG A 103 -16.16 -12.97 -19.32
C ARG A 103 -15.46 -14.05 -20.14
N PHE A 104 -15.66 -14.07 -21.44
CA PHE A 104 -14.96 -14.99 -22.34
C PHE A 104 -13.59 -14.40 -22.68
N THR A 105 -13.46 -13.27 -23.36
CA THR A 105 -12.19 -12.63 -23.73
C THR A 105 -11.29 -12.24 -22.58
N THR A 106 -11.73 -11.76 -21.41
CA THR A 106 -10.77 -11.40 -20.34
C THR A 106 -10.23 -12.66 -19.66
N THR A 107 -11.10 -13.63 -19.36
CA THR A 107 -10.71 -14.90 -18.72
C THR A 107 -10.05 -15.85 -19.72
N TRP A 108 -10.46 -15.89 -20.98
CA TRP A 108 -9.86 -16.63 -22.09
C TRP A 108 -8.61 -15.93 -22.63
N TRP A 109 -8.51 -14.59 -22.74
CA TRP A 109 -7.22 -13.95 -23.07
C TRP A 109 -6.22 -14.15 -21.95
N LEU A 110 -6.61 -13.89 -20.69
CA LEU A 110 -5.68 -14.07 -19.57
C LEU A 110 -5.34 -15.54 -19.36
N ASN A 111 -6.30 -16.48 -19.40
CA ASN A 111 -5.98 -17.90 -19.28
C ASN A 111 -5.30 -18.47 -20.52
N SER A 112 -5.60 -18.02 -21.75
CA SER A 112 -4.89 -18.47 -22.95
C SER A 112 -3.48 -17.88 -23.03
N LEU A 113 -3.26 -16.62 -22.63
CA LEU A 113 -1.91 -16.08 -22.41
C LEU A 113 -1.14 -16.83 -21.32
N LEU A 114 -1.85 -17.36 -20.30
CA LEU A 114 -1.26 -18.09 -19.17
C LEU A 114 -1.13 -19.61 -19.41
N ALA A 115 -1.84 -20.18 -20.39
CA ALA A 115 -1.87 -21.63 -20.70
C ALA A 115 -1.29 -21.97 -22.08
N TRP A 116 -0.84 -20.99 -22.86
CA TRP A 116 -0.23 -21.23 -24.16
C TRP A 116 1.13 -21.93 -24.06
N PRO A 117 1.40 -22.95 -24.91
CA PRO A 117 2.72 -23.57 -25.02
C PRO A 117 3.78 -22.51 -25.37
N LEU A 118 4.95 -22.59 -24.72
CA LEU A 118 6.09 -21.68 -24.88
C LEU A 118 6.50 -21.43 -26.35
N THR A 119 6.20 -22.36 -27.25
CA THR A 119 6.46 -22.27 -28.70
C THR A 119 5.62 -21.22 -29.41
N HIS A 120 4.37 -20.97 -29.00
CA HIS A 120 3.52 -19.92 -29.61
C HIS A 120 3.75 -18.55 -29.00
N VAL A 121 4.11 -18.47 -27.72
CA VAL A 121 4.62 -17.23 -27.11
C VAL A 121 5.90 -16.78 -27.82
N ARG A 122 6.76 -17.73 -28.24
CA ARG A 122 7.96 -17.42 -29.03
C ARG A 122 7.61 -16.85 -30.40
N LEU A 123 6.68 -17.46 -31.14
CA LEU A 123 6.18 -16.92 -32.42
C LEU A 123 5.50 -15.54 -32.27
N PHE A 124 4.74 -15.33 -31.20
CA PHE A 124 4.08 -14.04 -30.92
C PHE A 124 5.10 -12.97 -30.52
N VAL A 125 6.06 -13.30 -29.67
CA VAL A 125 7.18 -12.42 -29.30
C VAL A 125 8.07 -12.14 -30.50
N ASP A 126 8.33 -13.13 -31.36
CA ASP A 126 9.14 -12.97 -32.56
C ASP A 126 8.39 -12.17 -33.63
N PHE A 127 7.06 -12.29 -33.74
CA PHE A 127 6.22 -11.42 -34.56
C PHE A 127 6.23 -9.98 -34.06
N PHE A 128 6.09 -9.74 -32.75
CA PHE A 128 6.19 -8.39 -32.18
C PHE A 128 7.60 -7.82 -32.23
N ARG A 129 8.65 -8.65 -32.11
CA ARG A 129 10.05 -8.26 -32.35
C ARG A 129 10.29 -7.91 -33.81
N PHE A 130 9.70 -8.66 -34.74
CA PHE A 130 9.75 -8.37 -36.16
C PHE A 130 9.00 -7.09 -36.48
N LEU A 131 7.80 -6.87 -35.92
CA LEU A 131 7.03 -5.65 -36.08
C LEU A 131 7.75 -4.45 -35.46
N TRP A 132 8.34 -4.60 -34.28
CA TRP A 132 9.20 -3.59 -33.64
C TRP A 132 10.43 -3.31 -34.48
N PHE A 133 11.13 -4.34 -34.98
CA PHE A 133 12.25 -4.19 -35.91
C PHE A 133 11.81 -3.44 -37.16
N LEU A 134 10.66 -3.77 -37.75
CA LEU A 134 10.13 -3.07 -38.91
C LEU A 134 9.83 -1.60 -38.59
N VAL A 135 9.10 -1.31 -37.51
CA VAL A 135 8.74 0.05 -37.10
C VAL A 135 9.97 0.87 -36.73
N THR A 136 10.88 0.34 -35.91
CA THR A 136 12.11 1.04 -35.54
C THR A 136 13.06 1.20 -36.71
N THR A 137 13.21 0.19 -37.58
CA THR A 137 14.06 0.29 -38.77
C THR A 137 13.46 1.30 -39.75
N THR A 138 12.15 1.30 -39.96
CA THR A 138 11.47 2.30 -40.81
C THR A 138 11.57 3.70 -40.22
N PHE A 139 11.41 3.84 -38.90
CA PHE A 139 11.57 5.11 -38.19
C PHE A 139 13.02 5.60 -38.20
N HIS A 140 14.01 4.70 -38.08
CA HIS A 140 15.43 5.02 -38.18
C HIS A 140 15.84 5.35 -39.61
N LEU A 141 15.31 4.66 -40.62
CA LEU A 141 15.46 5.02 -42.03
C LEU A 141 14.83 6.39 -42.28
N ALA A 142 13.65 6.68 -41.76
CA ALA A 142 13.03 7.99 -41.87
C ALA A 142 13.87 9.08 -41.19
N LEU A 143 14.38 8.83 -39.98
CA LEU A 143 15.27 9.73 -39.24
C LEU A 143 16.68 9.89 -39.84
N LEU A 144 17.15 8.93 -40.63
CA LEU A 144 18.40 9.03 -41.40
C LEU A 144 18.18 9.76 -42.72
N CYS A 145 17.06 9.46 -43.40
CA CYS A 145 16.68 10.09 -44.66
C CYS A 145 16.25 11.55 -44.47
N PHE A 146 15.69 11.92 -43.32
CA PHE A 146 15.25 13.29 -43.05
C PHE A 146 16.39 14.32 -43.00
N PRO A 147 17.50 14.13 -42.23
CA PRO A 147 18.64 15.05 -42.23
C PRO A 147 19.44 14.99 -43.54
N VAL A 148 19.49 13.85 -44.23
CA VAL A 148 20.09 13.76 -45.57
C VAL A 148 19.25 14.55 -46.59
N GLY A 149 17.93 14.39 -46.56
CA GLY A 149 16.99 15.13 -47.41
C GLY A 149 17.01 16.63 -47.11
N ALA A 150 17.05 17.01 -45.83
CA ALA A 150 17.18 18.40 -45.41
C ALA A 150 18.54 18.99 -45.80
N GLY A 151 19.64 18.22 -45.67
CA GLY A 151 20.97 18.62 -46.11
C GLY A 151 21.05 18.82 -47.63
N VAL A 152 20.51 17.88 -48.41
CA VAL A 152 20.43 18.00 -49.87
C VAL A 152 19.54 19.17 -50.29
N ALA A 153 18.42 19.41 -49.60
CA ALA A 153 17.54 20.55 -49.87
C ALA A 153 18.23 21.89 -49.55
N VAL A 154 18.96 21.98 -48.44
CA VAL A 154 19.74 23.18 -48.08
C VAL A 154 20.85 23.42 -49.09
N VAL A 155 21.61 22.38 -49.48
CA VAL A 155 22.65 22.48 -50.52
C VAL A 155 22.05 22.84 -51.88
N GLY A 156 20.89 22.27 -52.25
CA GLY A 156 20.19 22.60 -53.47
C GLY A 156 19.67 24.04 -53.51
N MET A 157 19.10 24.54 -52.40
CA MET A 157 18.70 25.95 -52.24
C MET A 157 19.90 26.89 -52.28
N MET A 158 21.01 26.48 -51.66
CA MET A 158 22.29 27.20 -51.70
C MET A 158 22.86 27.28 -53.11
N MET A 159 22.85 26.17 -53.85
CA MET A 159 23.34 26.11 -55.23
C MET A 159 22.41 26.84 -56.20
N SER A 160 21.09 26.77 -56.04
CA SER A 160 20.17 27.53 -56.91
C SER A 160 20.26 29.04 -56.66
N GLY A 161 20.46 29.47 -55.41
CA GLY A 161 20.72 30.86 -55.08
C GLY A 161 22.04 31.37 -55.68
N TRP A 162 23.08 30.53 -55.70
CA TRP A 162 24.39 30.87 -56.27
C TRP A 162 24.39 30.85 -57.81
N LEU A 163 23.69 29.88 -58.42
CA LEU A 163 23.56 29.78 -59.87
C LEU A 163 22.76 30.95 -60.48
N ASN A 164 21.79 31.49 -59.74
CA ASN A 164 20.98 32.62 -60.20
C ASN A 164 21.67 33.98 -60.05
N ASP A 165 22.68 34.10 -59.18
CA ASP A 165 23.45 35.34 -58.99
C ASP A 165 24.81 35.05 -58.33
N PRO A 166 25.84 34.69 -59.12
CA PRO A 166 27.14 34.27 -58.59
C PRO A 166 27.93 35.40 -57.91
N THR A 167 27.46 36.66 -58.02
CA THR A 167 28.10 37.82 -57.41
C THR A 167 27.72 38.04 -55.95
N LYS A 168 26.66 37.37 -55.46
CA LYS A 168 26.29 37.39 -54.04
C LYS A 168 27.20 36.46 -53.26
N THR A 169 28.18 37.03 -52.57
CA THR A 169 28.96 36.32 -51.55
C THR A 169 28.00 35.70 -50.54
N MET A 170 28.01 34.37 -50.45
CA MET A 170 27.22 33.65 -49.43
C MET A 170 27.50 34.26 -48.06
N PRO A 171 26.47 34.65 -47.28
CA PRO A 171 26.69 35.10 -45.92
C PRO A 171 27.32 33.93 -45.14
N THR A 172 28.53 34.14 -44.62
CA THR A 172 29.32 33.19 -43.81
C THR A 172 28.52 32.50 -42.69
N ARG A 173 27.43 33.14 -42.25
CA ARG A 173 26.46 32.61 -41.28
C ARG A 173 25.77 31.32 -41.73
N TYR A 174 25.45 31.14 -43.02
CA TYR A 174 24.77 29.92 -43.48
C TYR A 174 25.70 28.72 -43.59
N GLY A 175 26.97 28.93 -43.95
CA GLY A 175 28.00 27.89 -43.93
C GLY A 175 28.29 27.40 -42.50
N LEU A 176 28.36 28.33 -41.54
CA LEU A 176 28.52 27.99 -40.12
C LEU A 176 27.34 27.20 -39.56
N VAL A 177 26.11 27.53 -39.94
CA VAL A 177 24.91 26.79 -39.52
C VAL A 177 24.86 25.39 -40.13
N ALA A 178 25.19 25.25 -41.42
CA ALA A 178 25.27 23.93 -42.07
C ALA A 178 26.36 23.05 -41.45
N LEU A 179 27.52 23.63 -41.15
CA LEU A 179 28.62 22.93 -40.48
C LEU A 179 28.25 22.53 -39.05
N ALA A 180 27.60 23.41 -38.29
CA ALA A 180 27.12 23.11 -36.94
C ALA A 180 26.08 21.98 -36.94
N ALA A 181 25.15 21.97 -37.89
CA ALA A 181 24.16 20.90 -38.04
C ALA A 181 24.81 19.55 -38.38
N LEU A 182 25.81 19.53 -39.27
CA LEU A 182 26.58 18.33 -39.62
C LEU A 182 27.39 17.79 -38.42
N LEU A 183 28.02 18.68 -37.64
CA LEU A 183 28.77 18.29 -36.45
C LEU A 183 27.86 17.77 -35.34
N LEU A 184 26.70 18.39 -35.11
CA LEU A 184 25.70 17.92 -34.14
C LEU A 184 25.19 16.53 -34.53
N PHE A 185 24.93 16.31 -35.83
CA PHE A 185 24.53 15.00 -36.36
C PHE A 185 25.61 13.94 -36.17
N ALA A 186 26.87 14.25 -36.47
CA ALA A 186 28.00 13.33 -36.27
C ALA A 186 28.17 12.95 -34.79
N PHE A 187 28.02 13.91 -33.87
CA PHE A 187 28.10 13.67 -32.43
C PHE A 187 26.96 12.77 -31.94
N LEU A 188 25.74 13.00 -32.46
CA LEU A 188 24.55 12.19 -32.15
C LEU A 188 24.72 10.74 -32.59
N VAL A 189 25.23 10.52 -33.80
CA VAL A 189 25.50 9.18 -34.34
C VAL A 189 26.55 8.46 -33.50
N ALA A 190 27.63 9.15 -33.10
CA ALA A 190 28.66 8.58 -32.25
C ALA A 190 28.11 8.15 -30.87
N ASP A 191 27.25 8.95 -30.26
CA ASP A 191 26.68 8.66 -28.94
C ASP A 191 25.66 7.51 -28.98
N ILE A 192 24.85 7.43 -30.04
CA ILE A 192 23.94 6.30 -30.30
C ILE A 192 24.74 5.00 -30.46
N VAL A 193 25.82 5.01 -31.26
CA VAL A 193 26.70 3.85 -31.44
C VAL A 193 27.35 3.43 -30.12
N ASN A 194 27.74 4.38 -29.28
CA ASN A 194 28.34 4.11 -27.98
C ASN A 194 27.32 3.56 -26.96
N ALA A 195 26.07 4.05 -26.99
CA ALA A 195 24.97 3.56 -26.16
C ALA A 195 24.53 2.14 -26.53
N ILE A 196 24.54 1.80 -27.83
CA ILE A 196 24.33 0.45 -28.35
C ILE A 196 25.41 -0.49 -27.81
N LYS A 197 26.69 -0.11 -27.91
CA LYS A 197 27.82 -0.90 -27.38
C LYS A 197 27.72 -1.15 -25.87
N LYS A 198 27.22 -0.18 -25.08
CA LYS A 198 27.16 -0.26 -23.61
C LYS A 198 25.85 -0.86 -23.05
N LYS A 199 24.93 -1.35 -23.90
CA LYS A 199 23.59 -1.83 -23.49
C LYS A 199 22.80 -0.80 -22.65
N ARG A 200 23.06 0.51 -22.85
CA ARG A 200 22.41 1.63 -22.13
C ARG A 200 21.39 2.36 -23.01
N LEU A 201 20.85 1.67 -24.01
CA LEU A 201 20.01 2.23 -25.06
C LEU A 201 18.80 3.01 -24.53
N SER A 202 18.23 2.61 -23.38
CA SER A 202 17.04 3.25 -22.81
C SER A 202 17.25 4.70 -22.35
N TRP A 203 18.42 5.02 -21.79
CA TRP A 203 18.71 6.38 -21.30
C TRP A 203 19.18 7.30 -22.42
N ALA A 204 19.93 6.76 -23.39
CA ALA A 204 20.30 7.50 -24.58
C ALA A 204 19.08 7.83 -25.46
N MET A 205 18.12 6.89 -25.60
CA MET A 205 16.85 7.16 -26.28
C MET A 205 15.99 8.18 -25.55
N PHE A 206 15.96 8.16 -24.21
CA PHE A 206 15.24 9.16 -23.43
C PHE A 206 15.85 10.56 -23.61
N ALA A 207 17.18 10.69 -23.55
CA ALA A 207 17.89 11.93 -23.81
C ALA A 207 17.72 12.42 -25.25
N LEU A 208 17.73 11.51 -26.24
CA LEU A 208 17.47 11.80 -27.65
C LEU A 208 16.04 12.31 -27.88
N MET A 209 15.05 11.67 -27.26
CA MET A 209 13.66 12.11 -27.32
C MET A 209 13.50 13.49 -26.66
N CYS A 210 14.03 13.71 -25.46
CA CYS A 210 13.99 15.02 -24.80
C CYS A 210 14.72 16.12 -25.60
N GLY A 211 15.84 15.79 -26.26
CA GLY A 211 16.59 16.71 -27.12
C GLY A 211 15.85 17.08 -28.40
N LEU A 212 15.24 16.10 -29.08
CA LEU A 212 14.39 16.35 -30.26
C LEU A 212 13.12 17.13 -29.90
N ILE A 213 12.54 16.87 -28.73
CA ILE A 213 11.39 17.59 -28.16
C ILE A 213 11.76 19.05 -27.83
N GLY A 214 12.94 19.29 -27.27
CA GLY A 214 13.42 20.64 -26.95
C GLY A 214 13.88 21.46 -28.16
N ALA A 215 14.31 20.79 -29.24
CA ALA A 215 14.78 21.43 -30.46
C ALA A 215 13.69 21.70 -31.50
N ALA A 216 12.59 20.93 -31.49
CA ALA A 216 11.47 21.11 -32.42
C ALA A 216 10.84 22.52 -32.40
N PRO A 217 10.66 23.21 -31.24
CA PRO A 217 10.12 24.56 -31.20
C PRO A 217 11.10 25.62 -31.72
N ILE A 218 12.41 25.32 -31.68
CA ILE A 218 13.47 26.24 -32.10
C ILE A 218 13.61 26.24 -33.64
N TYR A 219 13.32 25.11 -34.28
CA TYR A 219 13.45 24.93 -35.74
C TYR A 219 12.18 25.20 -36.54
N LEU A 220 11.00 25.08 -35.92
CA LEU A 220 9.73 25.26 -36.60
C LEU A 220 9.06 26.52 -36.06
N LYS A 221 9.02 27.55 -36.89
CA LYS A 221 8.33 28.83 -36.66
C LYS A 221 6.79 28.64 -36.70
N TRP A 222 6.28 27.67 -35.96
CA TRP A 222 4.88 27.29 -35.89
C TRP A 222 4.22 28.02 -34.72
N GLY A 223 3.09 28.66 -34.97
CA GLY A 223 2.35 29.42 -33.95
C GLY A 223 1.96 28.55 -32.76
N GLU A 224 1.78 29.20 -31.60
CA GLU A 224 1.54 28.62 -30.26
C GLU A 224 0.44 27.52 -30.19
N ARG A 225 -0.42 27.42 -31.20
CA ARG A 225 -1.53 26.45 -31.27
C ARG A 225 -1.10 25.00 -31.61
N ALA A 226 0.06 24.79 -32.22
CA ALA A 226 0.50 23.43 -32.64
C ALA A 226 1.37 22.69 -31.61
N LEU A 227 1.88 23.39 -30.57
CA LEU A 227 2.81 22.84 -29.60
C LEU A 227 2.15 21.84 -28.64
N TYR A 228 0.92 22.14 -28.22
CA TYR A 228 0.15 21.33 -27.26
C TYR A 228 -0.25 19.93 -27.77
N PRO A 229 -0.80 19.76 -28.98
CA PRO A 229 -1.15 18.43 -29.48
C PRO A 229 0.09 17.54 -29.69
N TYR A 230 1.22 18.14 -30.11
CA TYR A 230 2.46 17.39 -30.32
C TYR A 230 3.06 16.89 -28.99
N ALA A 231 3.08 17.74 -27.96
CA ALA A 231 3.49 17.34 -26.62
C ALA A 231 2.58 16.24 -26.04
N ALA A 232 1.26 16.32 -26.29
CA ALA A 232 0.30 15.31 -25.85
C ALA A 232 0.53 13.95 -26.53
N VAL A 233 0.72 13.91 -27.86
CA VAL A 233 1.00 12.68 -28.61
C VAL A 233 2.32 12.04 -28.17
N VAL A 234 3.34 12.85 -27.86
CA VAL A 234 4.64 12.35 -27.39
C VAL A 234 4.55 11.78 -25.98
N LEU A 235 3.85 12.47 -25.05
CA LEU A 235 3.62 11.94 -23.71
C LEU A 235 2.80 10.65 -23.74
N LEU A 236 1.78 10.58 -24.62
CA LEU A 236 1.04 9.35 -24.89
C LEU A 236 1.98 8.25 -25.41
N GLY A 237 2.82 8.55 -26.40
CA GLY A 237 3.76 7.60 -26.99
C GLY A 237 4.75 7.02 -25.97
N ILE A 238 5.24 7.85 -25.04
CA ILE A 238 6.13 7.43 -23.94
C ILE A 238 5.38 6.50 -22.97
N GLU A 239 4.17 6.86 -22.56
CA GLU A 239 3.30 6.01 -21.74
C GLU A 239 3.04 4.67 -22.44
N CYS A 240 2.60 4.70 -23.71
CA CYS A 240 2.33 3.51 -24.52
C CYS A 240 3.56 2.61 -24.68
N ALA A 241 4.73 3.19 -24.93
CA ALA A 241 5.97 2.44 -25.05
C ALA A 241 6.32 1.76 -23.71
N VAL A 242 6.09 2.41 -22.57
CA VAL A 242 6.28 1.80 -21.24
C VAL A 242 5.30 0.65 -21.01
N TRP A 243 4.03 0.82 -21.36
CA TRP A 243 2.99 -0.22 -21.27
C TRP A 243 3.28 -1.40 -22.20
N LEU A 244 3.63 -1.13 -23.45
CA LEU A 244 3.91 -2.13 -24.47
C LEU A 244 5.21 -2.90 -24.15
N HIS A 245 6.23 -2.22 -23.62
CA HIS A 245 7.46 -2.87 -23.19
C HIS A 245 7.27 -3.72 -21.92
N ALA A 246 6.31 -3.37 -21.06
CA ALA A 246 5.88 -4.19 -19.93
C ALA A 246 5.07 -5.43 -20.37
N LEU A 247 4.28 -5.30 -21.43
CA LEU A 247 3.48 -6.37 -22.04
C LEU A 247 4.32 -7.37 -22.86
N ILE A 248 5.22 -6.88 -23.72
CA ILE A 248 6.03 -7.71 -24.65
C ILE A 248 7.12 -8.50 -23.93
N ALA A 249 7.61 -8.02 -22.78
CA ALA A 249 8.62 -8.72 -22.00
C ALA A 249 8.01 -9.87 -21.17
N GLY A 250 7.23 -10.75 -21.81
CA GLY A 250 6.49 -11.89 -21.25
C GLY A 250 7.30 -12.93 -20.45
N SER A 251 8.60 -12.74 -20.25
CA SER A 251 9.40 -13.48 -19.26
C SER A 251 9.29 -12.91 -17.83
N TYR A 252 8.37 -11.97 -17.58
CA TYR A 252 8.28 -11.19 -16.33
C TYR A 252 7.01 -11.39 -15.52
N ARG A 253 6.46 -12.61 -15.48
CA ARG A 253 5.37 -12.96 -14.55
C ARG A 253 5.66 -12.53 -13.11
N ASN A 254 6.93 -12.55 -12.69
CA ASN A 254 7.36 -12.08 -11.37
C ASN A 254 7.60 -10.57 -11.26
N ARG A 255 8.10 -9.87 -12.31
CA ARG A 255 8.45 -8.45 -12.20
C ARG A 255 7.27 -7.48 -12.30
N ILE A 256 6.15 -7.87 -12.92
CA ILE A 256 4.92 -7.05 -12.87
C ILE A 256 4.52 -6.87 -11.40
N TYR A 257 4.56 -7.95 -10.61
CA TYR A 257 4.22 -7.90 -9.19
C TYR A 257 5.17 -7.00 -8.37
N ASP A 258 6.45 -7.00 -8.72
CA ASP A 258 7.47 -6.16 -8.08
C ASP A 258 7.30 -4.66 -8.39
N ARG A 259 6.78 -4.32 -9.59
CA ARG A 259 6.64 -2.92 -10.05
C ARG A 259 5.30 -2.26 -9.70
N ARG A 260 4.29 -2.99 -9.21
CA ARG A 260 3.00 -2.42 -8.75
C ARG A 260 3.17 -1.31 -7.71
N GLY A 261 4.22 -1.41 -6.89
CA GLY A 261 4.57 -0.39 -5.92
C GLY A 261 4.88 0.97 -6.54
N LEU A 262 5.47 1.02 -7.74
CA LEU A 262 5.82 2.26 -8.42
C LEU A 262 4.60 3.00 -8.95
N TRP A 263 3.65 2.30 -9.57
CA TRP A 263 2.56 2.95 -10.31
C TRP A 263 1.51 3.61 -9.42
N TRP A 264 1.49 3.24 -8.14
CA TRP A 264 0.50 3.71 -7.19
C TRP A 264 1.17 4.20 -5.90
N TRP A 265 2.41 4.68 -5.99
CA TRP A 265 3.27 5.04 -4.85
C TRP A 265 2.54 5.86 -3.77
N TRP A 266 1.65 6.76 -4.18
CA TRP A 266 0.83 7.63 -3.33
C TRP A 266 -0.28 6.92 -2.52
N TRP A 267 -0.66 5.68 -2.84
CA TRP A 267 -1.82 5.04 -2.19
C TRP A 267 -1.42 4.18 -0.98
N PRO A 268 -1.57 4.63 0.28
CA PRO A 268 -1.03 3.90 1.44
C PRO A 268 -1.53 2.45 1.53
N ARG A 269 -0.65 1.51 1.94
CA ARG A 269 -1.05 0.13 2.27
C ARG A 269 -2.11 0.15 3.38
N PRO A 270 -3.20 -0.62 3.27
CA PRO A 270 -4.18 -0.72 4.34
C PRO A 270 -3.56 -1.38 5.58
N LYS A 271 -4.14 -1.11 6.74
CA LYS A 271 -3.72 -1.77 7.98
C LYS A 271 -4.17 -3.24 7.95
N PRO A 272 -3.38 -4.20 8.47
CA PRO A 272 -3.74 -5.62 8.39
C PRO A 272 -5.13 -5.99 8.93
N PRO A 273 -5.64 -5.38 10.03
CA PRO A 273 -7.02 -5.65 10.47
C PRO A 273 -8.07 -5.26 9.44
N ALA A 274 -7.85 -4.15 8.71
CA ALA A 274 -8.76 -3.73 7.65
C ALA A 274 -8.76 -4.72 6.48
N VAL A 275 -7.59 -5.33 6.18
CA VAL A 275 -7.48 -6.40 5.17
C VAL A 275 -8.27 -7.63 5.61
N GLU A 276 -8.15 -8.05 6.87
CA GLU A 276 -8.94 -9.17 7.41
C GLU A 276 -10.44 -8.89 7.29
N THR A 277 -10.91 -7.73 7.73
CA THR A 277 -12.32 -7.32 7.60
C THR A 277 -12.78 -7.33 6.14
N ALA A 278 -11.98 -6.77 5.23
CA ALA A 278 -12.30 -6.72 3.82
C ALA A 278 -12.36 -8.12 3.17
N MET A 279 -11.46 -9.04 3.55
CA MET A 279 -11.52 -10.43 3.08
C MET A 279 -12.80 -11.14 3.57
N ARG A 280 -13.22 -10.90 4.82
CA ARG A 280 -14.48 -11.44 5.36
C ARG A 280 -15.72 -10.86 4.70
N GLU A 281 -15.74 -9.56 4.44
CA GLU A 281 -16.82 -8.91 3.69
C GLU A 281 -16.92 -9.45 2.27
N ALA A 282 -15.79 -9.57 1.57
CA ALA A 282 -15.73 -10.16 0.25
C ALA A 282 -16.21 -11.62 0.24
N ALA A 283 -15.75 -12.46 1.18
CA ALA A 283 -16.18 -13.85 1.29
C ALA A 283 -17.69 -14.01 1.56
N ARG A 284 -18.33 -13.02 2.21
CA ARG A 284 -19.78 -12.99 2.39
C ARG A 284 -20.52 -12.52 1.13
N ALA A 285 -19.94 -11.57 0.39
CA ALA A 285 -20.60 -10.91 -0.74
C ALA A 285 -20.35 -11.58 -2.10
N HIS A 286 -19.26 -12.33 -2.26
CA HIS A 286 -18.77 -12.78 -3.58
C HIS A 286 -18.32 -14.26 -3.55
N PRO A 287 -18.98 -15.18 -4.30
CA PRO A 287 -18.69 -16.61 -4.24
C PRO A 287 -17.22 -17.02 -4.52
N PRO A 288 -16.52 -16.47 -5.52
CA PRO A 288 -15.09 -16.73 -5.74
C PRO A 288 -14.21 -16.29 -4.56
N ALA A 289 -14.60 -15.24 -3.82
CA ALA A 289 -13.90 -14.84 -2.59
C ALA A 289 -14.14 -15.85 -1.46
N LYS A 290 -15.37 -16.36 -1.35
CA LYS A 290 -15.72 -17.42 -0.38
C LYS A 290 -14.90 -18.68 -0.62
N GLU A 291 -14.80 -19.12 -1.88
CA GLU A 291 -13.98 -20.28 -2.26
C GLU A 291 -12.48 -20.03 -1.99
N ALA A 292 -11.99 -18.84 -2.34
CA ALA A 292 -10.58 -18.52 -2.20
C ALA A 292 -10.12 -18.38 -0.74
N TRP A 293 -10.97 -17.84 0.14
CA TRP A 293 -10.56 -17.38 1.48
C TRP A 293 -11.37 -17.97 2.63
N GLY A 294 -12.53 -18.57 2.38
CA GLY A 294 -13.45 -19.05 3.43
C GLY A 294 -12.75 -19.98 4.42
N LYS A 295 -12.11 -21.04 3.90
CA LYS A 295 -11.32 -21.98 4.70
C LYS A 295 -10.23 -21.29 5.51
N THR A 296 -9.50 -20.35 4.92
CA THR A 296 -8.44 -19.61 5.63
C THR A 296 -8.99 -18.71 6.74
N MET A 297 -10.18 -18.11 6.56
CA MET A 297 -10.83 -17.32 7.62
C MET A 297 -11.35 -18.20 8.75
N GLU A 298 -11.93 -19.36 8.43
CA GLU A 298 -12.38 -20.36 9.42
C GLU A 298 -11.20 -20.90 10.24
N GLU A 299 -10.10 -21.27 9.59
CA GLU A 299 -8.86 -21.69 10.26
C GLU A 299 -8.28 -20.59 11.14
N LEU A 300 -8.32 -19.33 10.70
CA LEU A 300 -7.87 -18.19 11.50
C LEU A 300 -8.72 -18.02 12.76
N ASP A 301 -10.04 -18.17 12.66
CA ASP A 301 -10.95 -18.07 13.80
C ASP A 301 -10.75 -19.22 14.79
N ALA A 302 -10.59 -20.44 14.28
CA ALA A 302 -10.25 -21.61 15.09
C ALA A 302 -8.93 -21.39 15.85
N ARG A 303 -7.91 -20.82 15.22
CA ARG A 303 -6.62 -20.50 15.89
C ARG A 303 -6.75 -19.38 16.91
N LYS A 304 -7.59 -18.36 16.68
CA LYS A 304 -7.84 -17.27 17.66
C LYS A 304 -8.48 -17.79 18.96
N ALA A 305 -9.23 -18.89 18.89
CA ALA A 305 -9.89 -19.50 20.05
C ALA A 305 -8.93 -20.30 20.97
N VAL A 306 -7.75 -20.68 20.48
CA VAL A 306 -6.77 -21.48 21.24
C VAL A 306 -5.71 -20.56 21.85
N PRO A 307 -5.11 -20.90 23.03
CA PRO A 307 -3.96 -20.19 23.56
C PRO A 307 -2.83 -20.08 22.52
N LEU A 308 -2.40 -18.84 22.26
CA LEU A 308 -1.39 -18.53 21.25
C LEU A 308 -0.02 -18.33 21.89
N THR A 309 1.02 -18.90 21.27
CA THR A 309 2.42 -18.66 21.64
C THR A 309 3.10 -17.80 20.57
N VAL A 310 3.94 -16.85 20.99
CA VAL A 310 4.56 -15.89 20.06
C VAL A 310 5.57 -16.56 19.12
N SER A 311 6.37 -17.50 19.65
CA SER A 311 7.51 -18.09 18.92
C SER A 311 7.13 -18.79 17.61
N PRO A 312 6.13 -19.71 17.58
CA PRO A 312 5.70 -20.32 16.32
C PRO A 312 5.17 -19.30 15.30
N LEU A 313 4.43 -18.29 15.78
CA LEU A 313 3.86 -17.25 14.92
C LEU A 313 4.95 -16.38 14.28
N LEU A 314 6.01 -16.04 15.02
CA LEU A 314 7.16 -15.31 14.47
C LEU A 314 7.88 -16.10 13.39
N SER A 315 8.12 -17.40 13.62
CA SER A 315 8.74 -18.28 12.63
C SER A 315 7.89 -18.39 11.36
N ALA A 316 6.57 -18.39 11.51
CA ALA A 316 5.64 -18.51 10.40
C ALA A 316 5.45 -17.21 9.57
N ILE A 317 6.00 -16.06 9.96
CA ILE A 317 6.02 -14.84 9.12
C ILE A 317 6.74 -15.08 7.79
N GLY A 318 7.79 -15.92 7.81
CA GLY A 318 8.58 -16.32 6.64
C GLY A 318 8.14 -17.64 6.01
N HIS A 319 7.03 -18.24 6.45
CA HIS A 319 6.57 -19.54 5.97
C HIS A 319 6.34 -19.54 4.44
N PRO A 320 6.60 -20.61 3.67
CA PRO A 320 6.40 -20.63 2.22
C PRO A 320 4.94 -20.48 1.77
N LEU A 321 3.98 -20.98 2.55
CA LEU A 321 2.55 -20.83 2.26
C LEU A 321 2.03 -19.45 2.68
N TRP A 322 1.38 -18.73 1.76
CA TRP A 322 0.81 -17.42 2.03
C TRP A 322 -0.23 -17.40 3.16
N SER A 323 -1.04 -18.46 3.29
CA SER A 323 -2.11 -18.56 4.29
C SER A 323 -1.53 -18.58 5.69
N GLU A 324 -0.43 -19.31 5.90
CA GLU A 324 0.31 -19.35 7.17
C GLU A 324 0.95 -17.99 7.49
N ARG A 325 1.57 -17.32 6.51
CA ARG A 325 2.10 -15.97 6.71
C ARG A 325 0.99 -14.99 7.09
N PHE A 326 -0.13 -15.03 6.38
CA PHE A 326 -1.28 -14.18 6.63
C PHE A 326 -1.85 -14.44 8.03
N ALA A 327 -2.16 -15.69 8.37
CA ALA A 327 -2.70 -16.08 9.66
C ALA A 327 -1.78 -15.64 10.81
N SER A 328 -0.48 -15.90 10.68
CA SER A 328 0.51 -15.53 11.71
C SER A 328 0.57 -14.02 11.96
N ARG A 329 0.50 -13.21 10.90
CA ARG A 329 0.43 -11.74 11.02
C ARG A 329 -0.83 -11.29 11.77
N GLN A 330 -1.99 -11.86 11.44
CA GLN A 330 -3.24 -11.52 12.12
C GLN A 330 -3.26 -12.00 13.58
N LEU A 331 -2.70 -13.18 13.85
CA LEU A 331 -2.61 -13.75 15.20
C LEU A 331 -1.65 -12.96 16.09
N LEU A 332 -0.52 -12.47 15.56
CA LEU A 332 0.38 -11.57 16.29
C LEU A 332 -0.30 -10.24 16.64
N ILE A 333 -1.10 -9.69 15.72
CA ILE A 333 -1.89 -8.48 15.99
C ILE A 333 -2.96 -8.75 17.04
N HIS A 334 -3.68 -9.87 16.91
CA HIS A 334 -4.69 -10.30 17.87
C HIS A 334 -4.10 -10.53 19.28
N LEU A 335 -2.89 -11.07 19.37
CA LEU A 335 -2.19 -11.28 20.63
C LEU A 335 -1.92 -9.95 21.35
N GLY A 336 -1.61 -8.88 20.62
CA GLY A 336 -1.42 -7.55 21.17
C GLY A 336 -0.04 -7.38 21.82
N GLY A 337 -0.01 -6.83 23.03
CA GLY A 337 1.22 -6.49 23.75
C GLY A 337 2.24 -7.62 23.95
N PRO A 338 1.87 -8.90 24.16
CA PRO A 338 2.85 -10.00 24.24
C PRO A 338 3.65 -10.20 22.95
N ALA A 339 3.15 -9.75 21.80
CA ALA A 339 3.89 -9.81 20.54
C ALA A 339 4.91 -8.66 20.38
N MET A 340 4.79 -7.56 21.15
CA MET A 340 5.57 -6.34 20.91
C MET A 340 7.06 -6.53 21.12
N GLU A 341 7.46 -7.07 22.27
CA GLU A 341 8.89 -7.24 22.60
C GLU A 341 9.57 -8.28 21.69
N PRO A 342 8.99 -9.46 21.43
CA PRO A 342 9.57 -10.41 20.49
C PRO A 342 9.66 -9.88 19.05
N LEU A 343 8.68 -9.07 18.60
CA LEU A 343 8.77 -8.38 17.31
C LEU A 343 9.87 -7.31 17.31
N ALA A 344 10.02 -6.54 18.38
CA ALA A 344 11.06 -5.53 18.52
C ALA A 344 12.47 -6.14 18.39
N GLN A 345 12.69 -7.28 19.06
CA GLN A 345 13.96 -8.02 18.98
C GLN A 345 14.30 -8.48 17.55
N ARG A 346 13.27 -8.79 16.75
CA ARG A 346 13.44 -9.23 15.35
C ARG A 346 13.74 -8.09 14.36
N LEU A 347 13.65 -6.81 14.75
CA LEU A 347 13.97 -5.68 13.87
C LEU A 347 15.43 -5.66 13.36
N THR A 348 16.31 -6.42 14.01
CA THR A 348 17.72 -6.63 13.62
C THR A 348 17.82 -7.39 12.29
N ASP A 349 16.87 -8.26 11.95
CA ASP A 349 16.83 -9.00 10.69
C ASP A 349 16.51 -8.07 9.51
N ARG A 350 17.53 -7.80 8.68
CA ARG A 350 17.40 -6.91 7.51
C ARG A 350 16.38 -7.41 6.48
N ALA A 351 16.25 -8.72 6.30
CA ALA A 351 15.33 -9.29 5.32
C ALA A 351 13.87 -9.08 5.72
N GLN A 352 13.57 -9.17 7.02
CA GLN A 352 12.21 -9.06 7.55
C GLN A 352 11.87 -7.69 8.18
N ARG A 353 12.87 -6.81 8.39
CA ARG A 353 12.73 -5.52 9.09
C ARG A 353 11.51 -4.71 8.66
N ARG A 354 11.26 -4.62 7.35
CA ARG A 354 10.14 -3.82 6.82
C ARG A 354 8.78 -4.40 7.24
N GLU A 355 8.63 -5.72 7.22
CA GLU A 355 7.38 -6.38 7.61
C GLU A 355 7.20 -6.39 9.13
N ILE A 356 8.27 -6.63 9.89
CA ILE A 356 8.24 -6.56 11.36
C ILE A 356 7.85 -5.15 11.84
N ARG A 357 8.44 -4.10 11.25
CA ARG A 357 8.07 -2.72 11.58
C ARG A 357 6.60 -2.41 11.30
N ARG A 358 6.03 -3.01 10.24
CA ARG A 358 4.60 -2.90 9.93
C ARG A 358 3.74 -3.63 10.95
N LEU A 359 4.17 -4.80 11.41
CA LEU A 359 3.47 -5.55 12.46
C LEU A 359 3.48 -4.79 13.79
N LEU A 360 4.62 -4.26 14.21
CA LEU A 360 4.71 -3.39 15.39
C LEU A 360 3.76 -2.19 15.29
N ALA A 361 3.73 -1.51 14.14
CA ALA A 361 2.81 -0.41 13.90
C ALA A 361 1.33 -0.85 13.95
N ALA A 362 1.02 -2.05 13.45
CA ALA A 362 -0.33 -2.60 13.45
C ALA A 362 -0.80 -2.99 14.86
N VAL A 363 0.06 -3.65 15.65
CA VAL A 363 -0.21 -4.01 17.06
C VAL A 363 -0.37 -2.75 17.90
N SER A 364 0.55 -1.80 17.75
CA SER A 364 0.48 -0.48 18.38
C SER A 364 -0.84 0.22 18.08
N HIS A 365 -1.23 0.29 16.81
CA HIS A 365 -2.47 0.93 16.42
C HIS A 365 -3.71 0.21 16.97
N ASP A 366 -3.75 -1.13 16.91
CA ASP A 366 -4.90 -1.90 17.40
C ASP A 366 -5.08 -1.73 18.91
N THR A 367 -4.01 -1.88 19.69
CA THR A 367 -4.05 -1.75 21.16
C THR A 367 -4.39 -0.32 21.60
N CYS A 368 -3.81 0.71 20.97
CA CYS A 368 -4.17 2.10 21.24
C CYS A 368 -5.64 2.39 20.93
N ARG A 369 -6.19 1.85 19.84
CA ARG A 369 -7.59 2.03 19.49
C ARG A 369 -8.54 1.33 20.47
N ARG A 370 -8.22 0.10 20.87
CA ARG A 370 -9.10 -0.72 21.73
C ARG A 370 -9.04 -0.32 23.20
N LEU A 371 -7.86 0.04 23.69
CA LEU A 371 -7.60 0.18 25.13
C LEU A 371 -7.21 1.60 25.51
N GLY A 372 -6.85 2.45 24.56
CA GLY A 372 -6.19 3.74 24.85
C GLY A 372 -7.08 4.73 25.60
N HIS A 373 -8.39 4.73 25.36
CA HIS A 373 -9.33 5.64 26.03
C HIS A 373 -9.58 5.26 27.49
N ASP A 374 -9.71 3.96 27.79
CA ASP A 374 -10.13 3.47 29.10
C ASP A 374 -9.01 2.77 29.88
N ALA A 375 -7.76 2.85 29.44
CA ALA A 375 -6.64 2.08 30.00
C ALA A 375 -6.57 2.12 31.55
N ALA A 376 -6.80 3.29 32.15
CA ALA A 376 -6.76 3.46 33.60
C ALA A 376 -7.86 2.69 34.36
N ARG A 377 -8.97 2.32 33.71
CA ARG A 377 -10.07 1.54 34.28
C ARG A 377 -9.87 0.04 34.10
N LEU A 378 -9.14 -0.35 33.06
CA LEU A 378 -8.95 -1.76 32.70
C LEU A 378 -8.01 -2.51 33.65
N LEU A 379 -8.50 -3.60 34.24
CA LEU A 379 -7.73 -4.51 35.11
C LEU A 379 -7.45 -5.84 34.42
N CYS A 380 -6.19 -6.29 34.44
CA CYS A 380 -5.83 -7.59 33.90
C CYS A 380 -6.39 -8.73 34.78
N PRO A 381 -7.15 -9.70 34.25
CA PRO A 381 -7.73 -10.77 35.06
C PRO A 381 -6.69 -11.72 35.66
N ASN A 382 -5.53 -11.86 35.01
CA ASN A 382 -4.47 -12.79 35.44
C ASN A 382 -3.52 -12.17 36.45
N CYS A 383 -3.08 -10.92 36.21
CA CYS A 383 -2.09 -10.26 37.07
C CYS A 383 -2.71 -9.33 38.11
N GLN A 384 -4.00 -8.99 37.96
CA GLN A 384 -4.68 -7.99 38.79
C GLN A 384 -3.97 -6.63 38.83
N THR A 385 -3.34 -6.27 37.71
CA THR A 385 -2.70 -4.96 37.51
C THR A 385 -3.33 -4.22 36.35
N LYS A 386 -3.26 -2.88 36.39
CA LYS A 386 -3.90 -1.99 35.43
C LYS A 386 -3.25 -2.07 34.05
N CYS A 387 -4.05 -1.74 33.04
CA CYS A 387 -3.56 -1.48 31.70
C CYS A 387 -2.83 -0.14 31.67
N VAL A 388 -1.61 -0.12 31.14
CA VAL A 388 -0.79 1.09 31.01
C VAL A 388 -0.26 1.25 29.59
N ALA A 389 0.11 2.48 29.25
CA ALA A 389 0.88 2.73 28.04
C ALA A 389 2.30 2.18 28.21
N ARG A 390 2.77 1.42 27.22
CA ARG A 390 4.12 0.85 27.15
C ARG A 390 4.75 1.25 25.83
N GLN A 391 6.07 1.09 25.72
CA GLN A 391 6.80 1.38 24.49
C GLN A 391 7.76 0.24 24.15
N ALA A 392 7.80 -0.16 22.89
CA ALA A 392 8.75 -1.14 22.36
C ALA A 392 9.22 -0.70 20.97
N ALA A 393 10.54 -0.63 20.76
CA ALA A 393 11.16 -0.15 19.52
C ALA A 393 10.57 1.17 18.97
N GLY A 394 10.26 2.12 19.86
CA GLY A 394 9.68 3.42 19.50
C GLY A 394 8.17 3.41 19.27
N PHE A 395 7.49 2.25 19.31
CA PHE A 395 6.04 2.14 19.16
C PHE A 395 5.34 2.10 20.51
N ARG A 396 4.40 3.03 20.72
CA ARG A 396 3.52 3.04 21.90
C ARG A 396 2.42 2.00 21.74
N TYR A 397 2.16 1.21 22.77
CA TYR A 397 1.06 0.26 22.82
C TYR A 397 0.45 0.23 24.22
N TYR A 398 -0.70 -0.41 24.37
CA TYR A 398 -1.37 -0.56 25.67
C TYR A 398 -1.46 -2.02 26.07
N GLY A 399 -1.17 -2.33 27.32
CA GLY A 399 -1.25 -3.68 27.87
C GLY A 399 -1.08 -3.69 29.39
N CYS A 400 -1.28 -4.84 29.99
CA CYS A 400 -1.04 -5.07 31.42
C CYS A 400 0.38 -4.63 31.81
N ARG A 401 0.52 -3.84 32.89
CA ARG A 401 1.85 -3.37 33.32
C ARG A 401 2.80 -4.52 33.66
N THR A 402 2.26 -5.62 34.20
CA THR A 402 3.04 -6.80 34.59
C THR A 402 3.29 -7.72 33.39
N CYS A 403 2.28 -8.46 32.92
CA CYS A 403 2.49 -9.49 31.88
C CYS A 403 2.45 -8.95 30.44
N GLY A 404 2.08 -7.69 30.22
CA GLY A 404 2.03 -7.10 28.88
C GLY A 404 0.87 -7.57 27.99
N GLN A 405 -0.02 -8.44 28.46
CA GLN A 405 -1.19 -8.87 27.69
C GLN A 405 -2.11 -7.68 27.35
N SER A 406 -2.71 -7.70 26.16
CA SER A 406 -3.58 -6.62 25.67
C SER A 406 -4.94 -7.12 25.17
N ARG A 407 -5.32 -8.35 25.53
CA ARG A 407 -6.50 -9.02 24.98
C ARG A 407 -7.70 -8.83 25.87
N ASP A 408 -7.55 -9.27 27.11
CA ASP A 408 -8.66 -9.53 28.02
C ASP A 408 -8.49 -8.63 29.24
N PHE A 409 -9.45 -7.74 29.45
CA PHE A 409 -9.47 -6.85 30.61
C PHE A 409 -10.87 -6.83 31.21
N LEU A 410 -10.88 -6.71 32.54
CA LEU A 410 -12.08 -6.37 33.28
C LEU A 410 -12.19 -4.84 33.26
N ASP A 411 -13.34 -4.33 32.84
CA ASP A 411 -13.67 -2.90 32.88
C ASP A 411 -14.50 -2.60 34.14
N GLY A 412 -14.14 -1.52 34.82
CA GLY A 412 -14.73 -1.08 36.07
C GLY A 412 -13.73 -0.33 36.96
N GLU A 413 -14.25 0.46 37.90
CA GLU A 413 -13.43 0.94 39.02
C GLU A 413 -13.00 -0.26 39.88
N VAL A 414 -11.73 -0.33 40.28
CA VAL A 414 -11.26 -1.44 41.13
C VAL A 414 -11.31 -1.01 42.59
N VAL A 415 -12.22 -1.60 43.34
CA VAL A 415 -12.44 -1.30 44.76
C VAL A 415 -11.88 -2.43 45.60
N LEU A 416 -10.87 -2.11 46.40
CA LEU A 416 -10.29 -3.05 47.35
C LEU A 416 -11.13 -3.04 48.64
N MET A 417 -11.76 -4.16 48.94
CA MET A 417 -12.66 -4.33 50.07
C MET A 417 -11.94 -5.03 51.22
N LEU A 418 -12.11 -4.50 52.43
CA LEU A 418 -11.85 -5.19 53.69
C LEU A 418 -13.20 -5.49 54.33
N ASP A 419 -13.78 -6.64 53.97
CA ASP A 419 -15.11 -7.05 54.40
C ASP A 419 -15.14 -8.56 54.70
N SER A 420 -15.13 -8.91 55.98
CA SER A 420 -15.21 -10.31 56.43
C SER A 420 -16.52 -10.99 56.05
N LEU A 421 -17.60 -10.21 55.84
CA LEU A 421 -18.92 -10.71 55.44
C LEU A 421 -19.06 -10.93 53.94
N MET A 422 -18.16 -10.37 53.12
CA MET A 422 -18.14 -10.63 51.68
C MET A 422 -17.60 -12.05 51.44
N PRO A 423 -18.43 -12.99 50.95
CA PRO A 423 -18.07 -14.41 50.90
C PRO A 423 -17.03 -14.69 49.82
N ASP A 424 -17.16 -14.03 48.68
CA ASP A 424 -16.30 -14.23 47.53
C ASP A 424 -15.06 -13.33 47.61
N ALA A 425 -13.93 -13.84 47.13
CA ALA A 425 -12.73 -13.03 46.97
C ALA A 425 -12.93 -11.89 45.96
N ARG A 426 -13.86 -12.06 45.01
CA ARG A 426 -14.13 -11.08 43.95
C ARG A 426 -15.60 -11.06 43.60
N GLN A 427 -16.13 -9.86 43.40
CA GLN A 427 -17.48 -9.65 42.91
C GLN A 427 -17.46 -8.57 41.84
N ARG A 428 -18.21 -8.78 40.76
CA ARG A 428 -18.33 -7.79 39.68
C ARG A 428 -19.68 -7.10 39.78
N THR A 429 -19.66 -5.78 39.85
CA THR A 429 -20.85 -4.93 39.69
C THR A 429 -20.83 -4.30 38.28
N PRO A 430 -21.91 -3.64 37.82
CA PRO A 430 -21.91 -2.96 36.53
C PRO A 430 -20.87 -1.83 36.41
N SER A 431 -20.50 -1.21 37.53
CA SER A 431 -19.59 -0.05 37.59
C SER A 431 -18.20 -0.39 38.16
N ALA A 432 -18.09 -1.46 38.96
CA ALA A 432 -16.90 -1.75 39.72
C ALA A 432 -16.52 -3.24 39.76
N ILE A 433 -15.27 -3.48 40.12
CA ILE A 433 -14.69 -4.77 40.41
C ILE A 433 -14.29 -4.73 41.88
N LEU A 434 -15.08 -5.40 42.71
CA LEU A 434 -14.85 -5.49 44.15
C LEU A 434 -13.89 -6.65 44.41
N VAL A 435 -12.77 -6.39 45.08
CA VAL A 435 -11.79 -7.42 45.45
C VAL A 435 -11.62 -7.44 46.96
N ASN A 436 -12.02 -8.55 47.59
CA ASN A 436 -11.90 -8.73 49.02
C ASN A 436 -10.47 -9.13 49.39
N TRP A 437 -9.71 -8.19 49.93
CA TRP A 437 -8.33 -8.42 50.31
C TRP A 437 -8.21 -9.44 51.45
N LEU A 438 -9.19 -9.54 52.35
CA LEU A 438 -9.16 -10.51 53.45
C LEU A 438 -9.23 -11.97 52.96
N ARG A 439 -9.70 -12.20 51.73
CA ARG A 439 -9.82 -13.54 51.13
C ARG A 439 -8.67 -13.87 50.17
N ASP A 440 -8.24 -12.91 49.35
CA ASP A 440 -7.17 -13.12 48.35
C ASP A 440 -5.77 -12.87 48.96
N ASN A 441 -5.64 -11.92 49.91
CA ASN A 441 -4.39 -11.47 50.54
C ASN A 441 -3.27 -11.11 49.54
N THR A 442 -3.63 -10.77 48.31
CA THR A 442 -2.73 -10.35 47.24
C THR A 442 -2.82 -8.84 47.00
N LEU A 443 -1.67 -8.21 46.74
CA LEU A 443 -1.62 -6.78 46.40
C LEU A 443 -1.91 -6.58 44.92
N ILE A 444 -3.05 -5.96 44.65
CA ILE A 444 -3.52 -5.63 43.30
C ILE A 444 -3.38 -4.14 43.02
N ASP A 445 -3.63 -3.72 41.79
CA ASP A 445 -3.88 -2.30 41.53
C ASP A 445 -5.34 -1.96 41.82
N TYR A 446 -5.56 -0.90 42.60
CA TYR A 446 -6.87 -0.43 43.02
C TYR A 446 -7.01 1.07 42.79
N ASP A 447 -8.26 1.53 42.77
CA ASP A 447 -8.63 2.94 42.59
C ASP A 447 -9.20 3.53 43.89
N ARG A 448 -9.79 2.68 44.74
CA ARG A 448 -10.40 3.04 46.02
C ARG A 448 -10.30 1.88 47.00
N ILE A 449 -10.26 2.20 48.30
CA ILE A 449 -10.31 1.22 49.39
C ILE A 449 -11.60 1.44 50.19
N VAL A 450 -12.26 0.36 50.57
CA VAL A 450 -13.44 0.36 51.42
C VAL A 450 -13.24 -0.62 52.56
N ILE A 451 -13.33 -0.14 53.80
CA ILE A 451 -13.22 -0.92 55.02
C ILE A 451 -14.61 -1.01 55.65
N ALA A 452 -15.27 -2.15 55.48
CA ALA A 452 -16.68 -2.33 55.86
C ALA A 452 -16.84 -3.18 57.13
N HIS A 453 -16.30 -4.40 57.14
CA HIS A 453 -16.37 -5.33 58.28
C HIS A 453 -15.00 -5.97 58.49
N ALA A 454 -14.07 -5.20 59.04
CA ALA A 454 -12.73 -5.69 59.37
C ALA A 454 -12.41 -5.35 60.83
N SER A 455 -11.76 -6.29 61.50
CA SER A 455 -11.17 -6.07 62.82
C SER A 455 -9.98 -5.12 62.74
N GLU A 456 -9.65 -4.48 63.86
CA GLU A 456 -8.50 -3.57 63.93
C GLU A 456 -7.19 -4.26 63.55
N PHE A 457 -7.03 -5.51 63.99
CA PHE A 457 -5.87 -6.34 63.63
C PHE A 457 -5.76 -6.55 62.12
N GLU A 458 -6.87 -6.80 61.42
CA GLU A 458 -6.86 -6.95 59.96
C GLU A 458 -6.52 -5.64 59.25
N VAL A 459 -7.04 -4.51 59.75
CA VAL A 459 -6.73 -3.17 59.21
C VAL A 459 -5.26 -2.81 59.45
N GLU A 460 -4.71 -3.10 60.62
CA GLU A 460 -3.30 -2.86 60.93
C GLU A 460 -2.40 -3.74 60.04
N ARG A 461 -2.72 -5.03 59.92
CA ARG A 461 -2.01 -5.96 59.03
C ARG A 461 -2.03 -5.47 57.58
N PHE A 462 -3.19 -5.03 57.11
CA PHE A 462 -3.34 -4.43 55.79
C PHE A 462 -2.48 -3.17 55.64
N GLY A 463 -2.53 -2.27 56.61
CA GLY A 463 -1.75 -1.04 56.65
C GLY A 463 -0.24 -1.30 56.59
N MET A 464 0.26 -2.27 57.38
CA MET A 464 1.68 -2.67 57.34
C MET A 464 2.08 -3.21 55.96
N LEU A 465 1.27 -4.08 55.37
CA LEU A 465 1.55 -4.63 54.05
C LEU A 465 1.59 -3.52 52.99
N MET A 466 0.61 -2.62 53.03
CA MET A 466 0.54 -1.48 52.10
C MET A 466 1.66 -0.49 52.34
N GLY A 467 2.08 -0.24 53.58
CA GLY A 467 3.23 0.59 53.91
C GLY A 467 4.53 0.06 53.30
N ASN A 468 4.69 -1.26 53.29
CA ASN A 468 5.86 -1.97 52.80
C ASN A 468 5.79 -2.38 51.31
N ASP A 469 4.74 -1.99 50.58
CA ASP A 469 4.63 -2.27 49.15
C ASP A 469 5.71 -1.51 48.36
N ALA A 470 6.55 -2.27 47.66
CA ALA A 470 7.71 -1.78 46.89
C ALA A 470 7.37 -1.47 45.42
N ASP A 471 6.11 -1.60 45.01
CA ASP A 471 5.71 -1.29 43.65
C ASP A 471 5.62 0.22 43.43
N ASP A 472 6.51 0.78 42.61
CA ASP A 472 6.60 2.21 42.34
C ASP A 472 5.26 2.80 41.88
N TYR A 473 4.55 2.09 40.99
CA TYR A 473 3.27 2.56 40.44
C TYR A 473 2.20 2.74 41.53
N ARG A 474 2.15 1.82 42.49
CA ARG A 474 1.21 1.92 43.62
C ARG A 474 1.69 2.94 44.63
N THR A 475 2.98 2.97 44.92
CA THR A 475 3.60 3.91 45.87
C THR A 475 3.32 5.36 45.50
N GLU A 476 3.49 5.72 44.22
CA GLU A 476 3.22 7.07 43.71
C GLU A 476 1.74 7.47 43.84
N ARG A 477 0.82 6.52 43.68
CA ARG A 477 -0.63 6.76 43.75
C ARG A 477 -1.17 6.72 45.17
N ARG A 478 -0.52 6.00 46.09
CA ARG A 478 -1.04 5.60 47.41
C ARG A 478 -1.70 6.75 48.18
N LYS A 479 -1.04 7.91 48.22
CA LYS A 479 -1.48 9.13 48.94
C LYS A 479 -2.71 9.82 48.36
N ARG A 480 -3.15 9.40 47.17
CA ARG A 480 -4.30 9.96 46.44
C ARG A 480 -5.46 8.98 46.37
N ILE A 481 -5.29 7.77 46.90
CA ILE A 481 -6.33 6.75 46.87
C ILE A 481 -7.31 7.01 48.01
N PRO A 482 -8.59 7.25 47.72
CA PRO A 482 -9.60 7.44 48.74
C PRO A 482 -9.80 6.15 49.54
N VAL A 483 -9.85 6.29 50.87
CA VAL A 483 -10.21 5.22 51.81
C VAL A 483 -11.52 5.58 52.49
N LEU A 484 -12.53 4.73 52.32
CA LEU A 484 -13.82 4.85 52.98
C LEU A 484 -13.91 3.84 54.12
N VAL A 485 -14.21 4.29 55.33
CA VAL A 485 -14.28 3.45 56.53
C VAL A 485 -15.70 3.47 57.09
N ALA A 486 -16.33 2.31 57.20
CA ALA A 486 -17.70 2.15 57.69
C ALA A 486 -17.84 1.25 58.93
N CYS A 487 -16.73 0.68 59.41
CA CYS A 487 -16.68 0.06 60.73
C CYS A 487 -16.12 1.04 61.78
N PRO A 488 -16.47 0.87 63.06
CA PRO A 488 -15.77 1.57 64.14
C PRO A 488 -14.31 1.10 64.19
N LEU A 489 -13.38 2.04 64.03
CA LEU A 489 -11.94 1.82 64.21
C LEU A 489 -11.42 2.79 65.26
N GLU A 490 -10.46 2.36 66.07
CA GLU A 490 -9.72 3.25 66.95
C GLU A 490 -8.97 4.36 66.17
N GLU A 491 -8.81 5.51 66.82
CA GLU A 491 -8.14 6.68 66.24
C GLU A 491 -6.69 6.37 65.83
N ASN A 492 -6.04 5.41 66.50
CA ASN A 492 -4.70 4.97 66.13
C ASN A 492 -4.68 4.30 64.75
N ALA A 493 -5.62 3.39 64.47
CA ALA A 493 -5.75 2.76 63.15
C ALA A 493 -6.07 3.79 62.06
N LEU A 494 -6.98 4.73 62.34
CA LEU A 494 -7.28 5.83 61.42
C LEU A 494 -6.05 6.71 61.13
N ARG A 495 -5.22 6.99 62.14
CA ARG A 495 -3.98 7.75 61.97
C ARG A 495 -2.99 7.01 61.07
N VAL A 496 -2.82 5.69 61.25
CA VAL A 496 -1.98 4.86 60.39
C VAL A 496 -2.49 4.89 58.95
N LEU A 497 -3.80 4.69 58.73
CA LEU A 497 -4.40 4.77 57.39
C LEU A 497 -4.20 6.14 56.74
N ARG A 498 -4.42 7.24 57.46
CA ARG A 498 -4.16 8.61 56.97
C ARG A 498 -2.69 8.82 56.64
N SER A 499 -1.79 8.27 57.46
CA SER A 499 -0.36 8.33 57.20
C SER A 499 0.05 7.58 55.94
N ILE A 500 -0.68 6.53 55.53
CA ILE A 500 -0.37 5.73 54.33
C ILE A 500 -1.05 6.32 53.09
N PHE A 501 -2.35 6.59 53.17
CA PHE A 501 -3.22 6.91 52.02
C PHE A 501 -3.60 8.38 51.89
N GLY A 502 -3.35 9.21 52.91
CA GLY A 502 -3.68 10.64 52.90
C GLY A 502 -5.17 10.90 53.13
N GLN A 503 -6.04 10.47 52.22
CA GLN A 503 -7.49 10.74 52.26
C GLN A 503 -8.25 9.56 52.88
N VAL A 504 -8.67 9.71 54.14
CA VAL A 504 -9.49 8.72 54.86
C VAL A 504 -10.76 9.39 55.36
N SER A 505 -11.91 8.87 54.96
CA SER A 505 -13.24 9.40 55.30
C SER A 505 -14.07 8.33 56.00
N MET A 506 -14.68 8.69 57.13
CA MET A 506 -15.69 7.86 57.78
C MET A 506 -17.01 8.02 57.02
N VAL A 507 -17.68 6.91 56.71
CA VAL A 507 -18.98 6.89 56.03
C VAL A 507 -19.95 5.97 56.77
N ASP A 508 -21.25 6.25 56.66
CA ASP A 508 -22.28 5.32 57.16
C ASP A 508 -22.25 4.03 56.32
N GLN A 509 -22.57 2.88 56.94
CA GLN A 509 -22.63 1.57 56.28
C GLN A 509 -23.57 1.56 55.06
N ARG A 510 -24.63 2.38 55.09
CA ARG A 510 -25.53 2.55 53.95
C ARG A 510 -24.82 3.15 52.74
N GLY A 511 -23.95 4.15 52.97
CA GLY A 511 -23.19 4.81 51.92
C GLY A 511 -22.16 3.90 51.23
N VAL A 512 -21.72 2.82 51.90
CA VAL A 512 -20.84 1.81 51.29
C VAL A 512 -21.58 0.97 50.26
N ARG A 513 -22.82 0.58 50.52
CA ARG A 513 -23.61 -0.24 49.60
C ARG A 513 -24.05 0.52 48.36
N ASP A 514 -24.37 1.80 48.50
CA ASP A 514 -24.81 2.63 47.38
C ASP A 514 -23.62 3.13 46.53
N GLY A 515 -22.41 3.11 47.09
CA GLY A 515 -21.18 3.55 46.43
C GLY A 515 -20.33 2.45 45.79
N ALA A 516 -20.67 1.18 46.02
CA ALA A 516 -20.00 -0.03 45.50
C ALA A 516 -20.88 -0.70 44.42
#